data_AF-A0A483AKT1-F1
#
_entry.id   AF-A0A483AKT1-F1
#
_cell.length_a   1.000
_cell.length_b   1.000
_cell.length_c   1.000
_cell.angle_alpha   90.00
_cell.angle_beta   90.00
_cell.angle_gamma   90.00
#
_symmetry.space_group_name_H-M   'P 1'
#
loop_
_entity.id
_entity.type
_entity.pdbx_description
1 polymer ?
#
loop_
_entity_poly.entity_id
_entity_poly.type
_entity_poly.pdbx_seq_one_letter_code
_entity_poly.pdbx_strand_id
1 'polypeptide(L)'
;MSVVSIFFTALFYISLVIFLVGMIRKIYQYWITPAPLKIPTAPTPLTQTGVVMRLAREVVLFESLFKSNKWTWLFGWLFHVGLLLVLIRHARYFWPGDLPEIFLLVQPFKYAAFAMVIGLIGLMGRRIAVERIRYISAPSDYLMLLLLLVIGVSGVVMTFTSNHTDVIMVKGFASGLLSFDWANLPTEVHFLVHIFLAFSLLAIFPISKLLHVPGIFFSPTRNQVDNARKKRHISPWALKQEQEQEVRLNETLGKDE
;
A
#
# COMPACT_ATOMS: atom_id res chain seq x y z
N MET A 1 13.50 -16.41 -26.40
CA MET A 1 12.32 -16.10 -25.56
C MET A 1 11.07 -15.99 -26.44
N SER A 2 9.88 -16.29 -25.92
CA SER A 2 8.61 -16.12 -26.64
C SER A 2 8.19 -14.63 -26.70
N VAL A 3 7.40 -14.25 -27.71
CA VAL A 3 6.86 -12.87 -27.86
C VAL A 3 6.07 -12.44 -26.63
N VAL A 4 5.27 -13.37 -26.07
CA VAL A 4 4.52 -13.14 -24.82
C VAL A 4 5.46 -12.83 -23.66
N SER A 5 6.55 -13.58 -23.51
CA SER A 5 7.53 -13.35 -22.44
C SER A 5 8.22 -11.98 -22.58
N ILE A 6 8.55 -11.57 -23.81
CA ILE A 6 9.14 -10.26 -24.08
C ILE A 6 8.17 -9.14 -23.71
N PHE A 7 6.89 -9.27 -24.10
CA PHE A 7 5.85 -8.31 -23.75
C PHE A 7 5.71 -8.12 -22.23
N PHE A 8 5.62 -9.22 -21.47
CA PHE A 8 5.50 -9.16 -20.01
C PHE A 8 6.78 -8.67 -19.32
N THR A 9 7.95 -8.97 -19.87
CA THR A 9 9.22 -8.44 -19.38
C THR A 9 9.26 -6.92 -19.54
N ALA A 10 8.89 -6.40 -20.72
CA ALA A 10 8.80 -4.97 -20.96
C ALA A 10 7.74 -4.30 -20.07
N LEU A 11 6.56 -4.91 -19.94
CA LEU A 11 5.49 -4.44 -19.06
C LEU A 11 5.98 -4.34 -17.60
N PHE A 12 6.69 -5.36 -17.10
CA PHE A 12 7.26 -5.33 -15.75
C PHE A 12 8.18 -4.13 -15.54
N TYR A 13 9.17 -3.91 -16.42
CA TYR A 13 10.13 -2.82 -16.24
C TYR A 13 9.47 -1.45 -16.37
N ILE A 14 8.53 -1.27 -17.30
CA ILE A 14 7.75 -0.03 -17.41
C ILE A 14 6.96 0.20 -16.12
N SER A 15 6.21 -0.80 -15.65
CA SER A 15 5.45 -0.72 -14.40
C SER A 15 6.33 -0.44 -13.19
N LEU A 16 7.51 -1.06 -13.12
CA LEU A 16 8.48 -0.87 -12.04
C LEU A 16 9.02 0.56 -12.04
N VAL A 17 9.38 1.12 -13.19
CA VAL A 17 9.85 2.51 -13.29
C VAL A 17 8.75 3.48 -12.88
N ILE A 18 7.51 3.29 -13.36
CA ILE A 18 6.36 4.12 -12.96
C ILE A 18 6.15 4.04 -11.44
N PHE A 19 6.17 2.83 -10.88
CA PHE A 19 6.03 2.60 -9.45
C PHE A 19 7.11 3.33 -8.65
N LEU A 20 8.39 3.10 -8.95
CA LEU A 20 9.51 3.66 -8.21
C LEU A 20 9.55 5.18 -8.28
N VAL A 21 9.48 5.75 -9.49
CA VAL A 21 9.50 7.20 -9.69
C VAL A 21 8.27 7.85 -9.04
N GLY A 22 7.09 7.27 -9.24
CA GLY A 22 5.84 7.77 -8.67
C GLY A 22 5.85 7.75 -7.13
N MET A 23 6.32 6.66 -6.54
CA MET A 23 6.44 6.51 -5.08
C MET A 23 7.44 7.49 -4.49
N ILE A 24 8.64 7.61 -5.08
CA ILE A 24 9.66 8.57 -4.63
C ILE A 24 9.10 9.99 -4.68
N ARG A 25 8.45 10.38 -5.78
CA ARG A 25 7.84 11.71 -5.93
C ARG A 25 6.78 11.96 -4.87
N LYS A 26 5.90 10.99 -4.58
CA LYS A 26 4.85 11.12 -3.56
C LYS A 26 5.40 11.19 -2.15
N ILE A 27 6.38 10.36 -1.81
CA ILE A 27 7.05 10.41 -0.50
C ILE A 27 7.79 11.73 -0.32
N TYR A 28 8.53 12.18 -1.34
CA TYR A 28 9.21 13.47 -1.31
C TYR A 28 8.21 14.62 -1.13
N GLN A 29 7.11 14.62 -1.88
CA GLN A 29 6.02 15.59 -1.73
C GLN A 29 5.50 15.61 -0.28
N TYR A 30 5.23 14.45 0.32
CA TYR A 30 4.77 14.38 1.72
C TYR A 30 5.82 14.86 2.71
N TRP A 31 7.09 14.59 2.45
CA TRP A 31 8.20 15.00 3.31
C TRP A 31 8.40 16.52 3.32
N ILE A 32 8.29 17.18 2.17
CA ILE A 32 8.49 18.64 2.07
C ILE A 32 7.24 19.46 2.40
N THR A 33 6.05 18.85 2.42
CA THR A 33 4.80 19.56 2.68
C THR A 33 4.78 20.09 4.12
N PRO A 34 4.77 21.41 4.34
CA PRO A 34 4.78 21.96 5.69
C PRO A 34 3.47 21.64 6.44
N ALA A 35 3.59 21.25 7.70
CA ALA A 35 2.46 21.08 8.62
C ALA A 35 2.57 22.12 9.76
N PRO A 36 2.22 23.40 9.50
CA PRO A 36 2.47 24.50 10.44
C PRO A 36 1.65 24.39 11.72
N LEU A 37 0.49 23.75 11.66
CA LEU A 37 -0.42 23.60 12.78
C LEU A 37 -0.23 22.25 13.49
N LYS A 38 -0.31 22.29 14.82
CA LYS A 38 -0.49 21.10 15.64
C LYS A 38 -1.98 20.73 15.66
N ILE A 39 -2.34 19.69 14.90
CA ILE A 39 -3.71 19.19 14.77
C ILE A 39 -3.86 17.70 15.13
N PRO A 40 -3.29 17.22 16.25
CA PRO A 40 -3.47 15.82 16.65
C PRO A 40 -4.93 15.52 16.98
N THR A 41 -5.43 14.36 16.57
CA THR A 41 -6.80 13.93 16.93
C THR A 41 -6.84 13.30 18.32
N ALA A 42 -7.59 13.88 19.25
CA ALA A 42 -7.76 13.30 20.59
C ALA A 42 -8.42 11.91 20.53
N PRO A 43 -8.06 10.96 21.42
CA PRO A 43 -6.99 11.04 22.41
C PRO A 43 -5.60 10.84 21.76
N THR A 44 -4.72 11.85 21.87
CA THR A 44 -3.35 11.78 21.34
C THR A 44 -2.33 11.74 22.49
N PRO A 45 -1.22 10.98 22.35
CA PRO A 45 -0.16 10.97 23.33
C PRO A 45 0.58 12.30 23.51
N LEU A 46 0.96 12.61 24.75
CA LEU A 46 1.70 13.81 25.13
C LEU A 46 3.22 13.68 24.91
N THR A 47 3.71 12.51 24.50
CA THR A 47 5.13 12.21 24.29
C THR A 47 5.38 11.59 22.91
N GLN A 48 6.59 11.74 22.39
CA GLN A 48 6.98 11.15 21.09
C GLN A 48 6.88 9.62 21.11
N THR A 49 7.34 8.97 22.19
CA THR A 49 7.22 7.52 22.35
C THR A 49 5.78 7.06 22.29
N GLY A 50 4.87 7.81 22.93
CA GLY A 50 3.44 7.51 22.87
C GLY A 50 2.89 7.58 21.45
N VAL A 51 3.28 8.60 20.66
CA VAL A 51 2.86 8.75 19.26
C VAL A 51 3.33 7.57 18.41
N VAL A 52 4.60 7.17 18.55
CA VAL A 52 5.14 6.00 17.84
C VAL A 52 4.37 4.73 18.19
N MET A 53 4.09 4.50 19.48
CA MET A 53 3.32 3.33 19.93
C MET A 53 1.88 3.34 19.41
N ARG A 54 1.22 4.50 19.40
CA ARG A 54 -0.12 4.65 18.80
C ARG A 54 -0.07 4.34 17.31
N LEU A 55 0.91 4.88 16.58
CA LEU A 55 1.04 4.67 15.14
C LEU A 55 1.31 3.19 14.83
N ALA A 56 2.16 2.52 15.61
CA ALA A 56 2.41 1.09 15.48
C ALA A 56 1.13 0.27 15.66
N ARG A 57 0.32 0.55 16.70
CA ARG A 57 -0.98 -0.11 16.90
C ARG A 57 -1.97 0.18 15.77
N GLU A 58 -1.95 1.40 15.24
CA GLU A 58 -2.80 1.78 14.13
C GLU A 58 -2.39 1.13 12.81
N VAL A 59 -1.10 0.86 12.59
CA VAL A 59 -0.59 0.15 11.40
C VAL A 59 -0.81 -1.36 11.50
N VAL A 60 -0.54 -1.95 12.67
CA VAL A 60 -0.56 -3.42 12.85
C VAL A 60 -1.94 -3.95 13.21
N LEU A 61 -2.65 -3.25 14.10
CA LEU A 61 -3.91 -3.71 14.69
C LEU A 61 -5.13 -2.94 14.19
N PHE A 62 -4.96 -1.86 13.43
CA PHE A 62 -6.05 -0.96 13.03
C PHE A 62 -6.90 -0.53 14.23
N GLU A 63 -6.24 -0.15 15.34
CA GLU A 63 -6.88 0.09 16.64
C GLU A 63 -8.08 1.05 16.56
N SER A 64 -7.97 2.15 15.81
CA SER A 64 -9.07 3.10 15.65
C SER A 64 -10.27 2.48 14.93
N LEU A 65 -10.01 1.63 13.93
CA LEU A 65 -11.06 0.95 13.17
C LEU A 65 -11.72 -0.13 14.02
N PHE A 66 -10.97 -0.85 14.85
CA PHE A 66 -11.49 -1.84 15.80
C PHE A 66 -12.51 -1.21 16.75
N LYS A 67 -12.19 -0.03 17.30
CA LYS A 67 -13.06 0.72 18.20
C LYS A 67 -14.32 1.26 17.52
N SER A 68 -14.22 1.64 16.24
CA SER A 68 -15.34 2.25 15.50
C SER A 68 -16.27 1.24 14.85
N ASN A 69 -15.75 0.23 14.15
CA ASN A 69 -16.56 -0.72 13.39
C ASN A 69 -15.86 -2.08 13.30
N LYS A 70 -16.29 -3.01 14.16
CA LYS A 70 -15.70 -4.36 14.27
C LYS A 70 -15.78 -5.18 12.97
N TRP A 71 -16.86 -5.04 12.20
CA TRP A 71 -17.02 -5.76 10.92
C TRP A 71 -16.06 -5.27 9.85
N THR A 72 -15.94 -3.95 9.71
CA THR A 72 -14.99 -3.35 8.76
C THR A 72 -13.56 -3.67 9.19
N TRP A 73 -13.29 -3.65 10.51
CA TRP A 73 -12.02 -4.09 11.06
C TRP A 73 -11.71 -5.54 10.71
N LEU A 74 -12.63 -6.48 10.93
CA LEU A 74 -12.41 -7.90 10.67
C LEU A 74 -12.04 -8.14 9.20
N PHE A 75 -12.85 -7.67 8.26
CA PHE A 75 -12.57 -7.85 6.84
C PHE A 75 -11.33 -7.08 6.38
N GLY A 76 -11.10 -5.88 6.94
CA GLY A 76 -9.89 -5.11 6.71
C GLY A 76 -8.63 -5.85 7.17
N TRP A 77 -8.66 -6.43 8.36
CA TRP A 77 -7.53 -7.13 8.96
C TRP A 77 -7.24 -8.46 8.25
N LEU A 78 -8.28 -9.25 7.95
CA LEU A 78 -8.16 -10.46 7.13
C LEU A 78 -7.54 -10.16 5.76
N PHE A 79 -7.98 -9.10 5.10
CA PHE A 79 -7.41 -8.66 3.83
C PHE A 79 -5.92 -8.31 3.96
N HIS A 80 -5.56 -7.41 4.88
CA HIS A 80 -4.18 -6.90 4.96
C HIS A 80 -3.19 -7.94 5.48
N VAL A 81 -3.55 -8.72 6.51
CA VAL A 81 -2.68 -9.80 7.00
C VAL A 81 -2.55 -10.90 5.95
N GLY A 82 -3.66 -11.25 5.29
CA GLY A 82 -3.64 -12.18 4.16
C GLY A 82 -2.70 -11.70 3.05
N LEU A 83 -2.82 -10.44 2.64
CA LEU A 83 -1.97 -9.81 1.64
C LEU A 83 -0.49 -9.82 2.07
N LEU A 84 -0.18 -9.43 3.31
CA LEU A 84 1.19 -9.40 3.83
C LEU A 84 1.83 -10.80 3.78
N LEU A 85 1.15 -11.82 4.28
CA LEU A 85 1.66 -13.19 4.31
C LEU A 85 1.83 -13.76 2.90
N VAL A 86 0.90 -13.46 1.99
CA VAL A 86 1.01 -13.82 0.57
C VAL A 86 2.22 -13.14 -0.06
N LEU A 87 2.45 -11.84 0.18
CA LEU A 87 3.62 -11.12 -0.34
C LEU A 87 4.94 -11.68 0.22
N ILE A 88 5.00 -12.01 1.50
CA ILE A 88 6.17 -12.68 2.10
C ILE A 88 6.45 -14.00 1.40
N ARG A 89 5.41 -14.80 1.11
CA ARG A 89 5.57 -16.03 0.33
C ARG A 89 6.05 -15.75 -1.09
N HIS A 90 5.61 -14.68 -1.74
CA HIS A 90 6.02 -14.34 -3.11
C HIS A 90 7.52 -14.06 -3.24
N ALA A 91 8.17 -13.60 -2.18
CA ALA A 91 9.61 -13.35 -2.17
C ALA A 91 10.45 -14.57 -2.61
N ARG A 92 9.94 -15.80 -2.41
CA ARG A 92 10.63 -17.03 -2.85
C ARG A 92 10.87 -17.10 -4.36
N TYR A 93 10.00 -16.48 -5.16
CA TYR A 93 10.09 -16.54 -6.63
C TYR A 93 11.15 -15.57 -7.17
N PHE A 94 11.41 -14.50 -6.43
CA PHE A 94 12.38 -13.48 -6.79
C PHE A 94 13.79 -13.81 -6.29
N TRP A 95 13.96 -14.85 -5.47
CA TRP A 95 15.28 -15.23 -4.97
C TRP A 95 16.13 -15.89 -6.08
N PRO A 96 17.29 -15.32 -6.44
CA PRO A 96 18.16 -15.88 -7.48
C PRO A 96 18.87 -17.14 -6.98
N GLY A 97 19.07 -18.12 -7.88
CA GLY A 97 19.77 -19.37 -7.57
C GLY A 97 18.97 -20.32 -6.66
N ASP A 98 19.68 -21.06 -5.82
CA ASP A 98 19.08 -22.04 -4.90
C ASP A 98 18.28 -21.35 -3.81
N LEU A 99 17.11 -21.92 -3.50
CA LEU A 99 16.19 -21.33 -2.53
C LEU A 99 16.63 -21.72 -1.10
N PRO A 100 16.97 -20.76 -0.22
CA PRO A 100 17.37 -21.07 1.14
C PRO A 100 16.25 -21.77 1.93
N GLU A 101 16.63 -22.66 2.85
CA GLU A 101 15.67 -23.47 3.63
C GLU A 101 14.70 -22.64 4.48
N ILE A 102 15.06 -21.40 4.84
CA ILE A 102 14.17 -20.46 5.54
C ILE A 102 12.83 -20.27 4.81
N PHE A 103 12.81 -20.39 3.47
CA PHE A 103 11.59 -20.25 2.68
C PHE A 103 10.65 -21.46 2.81
N LEU A 104 11.09 -22.57 3.41
CA LEU A 104 10.20 -23.68 3.76
C LEU A 104 9.20 -23.25 4.85
N LEU A 105 9.62 -22.37 5.77
CA LEU A 105 8.77 -21.85 6.85
C LEU A 105 7.63 -20.96 6.33
N VAL A 106 7.80 -20.34 5.16
CA VAL A 106 6.77 -19.46 4.55
C VAL A 106 5.78 -20.21 3.66
N GLN A 107 5.99 -21.51 3.40
CA GLN A 107 5.08 -22.29 2.55
C GLN A 107 3.62 -22.33 3.06
N PRO A 108 3.35 -22.48 4.37
CA PRO A 108 1.98 -22.45 4.90
C PRO A 108 1.24 -21.14 4.61
N PHE A 109 1.95 -20.03 4.32
CA PHE A 109 1.30 -18.75 4.00
C PHE A 109 0.49 -18.78 2.70
N LYS A 110 0.55 -19.85 1.89
CA LYS A 110 -0.38 -20.06 0.78
C LYS A 110 -1.85 -20.01 1.22
N TYR A 111 -2.17 -20.50 2.42
CA TYR A 111 -3.54 -20.49 2.95
C TYR A 111 -4.04 -19.09 3.32
N ALA A 112 -3.12 -18.13 3.52
CA ALA A 112 -3.46 -16.74 3.77
C ALA A 112 -4.17 -16.07 2.58
N ALA A 113 -4.07 -16.66 1.37
CA ALA A 113 -4.83 -16.23 0.20
C ALA A 113 -6.35 -16.33 0.43
N PHE A 114 -6.82 -17.33 1.18
CA PHE A 114 -8.24 -17.44 1.52
C PHE A 114 -8.69 -16.30 2.43
N ALA A 115 -7.91 -15.99 3.47
CA ALA A 115 -8.18 -14.84 4.34
C ALA A 115 -8.20 -13.53 3.55
N MET A 116 -7.25 -13.35 2.62
CA MET A 116 -7.18 -12.19 1.75
C MET A 116 -8.44 -12.04 0.88
N VAL A 117 -8.86 -13.11 0.20
CA VAL A 117 -10.05 -13.12 -0.67
C VAL A 117 -11.33 -12.90 0.12
N ILE A 118 -11.49 -13.57 1.28
CA ILE A 118 -12.65 -13.37 2.17
C ILE A 118 -12.72 -11.91 2.65
N GLY A 119 -11.59 -11.34 3.05
CA GLY A 119 -11.50 -9.93 3.43
C GLY A 119 -11.92 -8.99 2.30
N LEU A 120 -11.43 -9.22 1.08
CA LEU A 120 -11.79 -8.43 -0.10
C LEU A 120 -13.28 -8.53 -0.44
N ILE A 121 -13.86 -9.73 -0.42
CA ILE A 121 -15.28 -9.95 -0.66
C ILE A 121 -16.12 -9.23 0.40
N GLY A 122 -15.74 -9.33 1.68
CA GLY A 122 -16.43 -8.62 2.76
C GLY A 122 -16.37 -7.10 2.63
N LEU A 123 -15.21 -6.54 2.26
CA LEU A 123 -15.04 -5.11 2.02
C LEU A 123 -15.81 -4.62 0.79
N MET A 124 -15.83 -5.41 -0.29
CA MET A 124 -16.63 -5.13 -1.48
C MET A 124 -18.13 -5.17 -1.15
N GLY A 125 -18.58 -6.21 -0.44
CA GLY A 125 -19.96 -6.36 0.03
C GLY A 125 -20.41 -5.18 0.88
N ARG A 126 -19.57 -4.73 1.84
CA ARG A 126 -19.83 -3.50 2.62
C ARG A 126 -20.03 -2.28 1.73
N ARG A 127 -19.21 -2.13 0.68
CA ARG A 127 -19.24 -0.95 -0.20
C ARG A 127 -20.49 -0.91 -1.08
N ILE A 128 -21.08 -2.07 -1.38
CA ILE A 128 -22.30 -2.18 -2.19
C ILE A 128 -23.55 -2.12 -1.32
N ALA A 129 -23.55 -2.83 -0.18
CA ALA A 129 -24.74 -3.02 0.65
C ALA A 129 -25.01 -1.86 1.62
N VAL A 130 -23.97 -1.18 2.11
CA VAL A 130 -24.15 -0.10 3.10
C VAL A 130 -24.32 1.24 2.38
N GLU A 131 -25.53 1.79 2.44
CA GLU A 131 -25.92 3.02 1.71
C GLU A 131 -24.97 4.20 1.96
N ARG A 132 -24.64 4.49 3.23
CA ARG A 132 -23.70 5.57 3.59
C ARG A 132 -22.34 5.40 2.90
N ILE A 133 -21.85 4.17 2.79
CA ILE A 133 -20.54 3.88 2.19
C ILE A 133 -20.62 3.95 0.68
N ARG A 134 -21.70 3.42 0.10
CA ARG A 134 -21.97 3.49 -1.35
C ARG A 134 -22.07 4.94 -1.81
N TYR A 135 -22.74 5.80 -1.05
CA TYR A 135 -22.93 7.22 -1.36
C TYR A 135 -21.60 7.98 -1.48
N ILE A 136 -20.61 7.68 -0.62
CA ILE A 136 -19.31 8.35 -0.64
C ILE A 136 -18.24 7.62 -1.48
N SER A 137 -18.60 6.53 -2.16
CA SER A 137 -17.64 5.71 -2.92
C SER A 137 -17.52 6.20 -4.35
N ALA A 138 -16.28 6.38 -4.81
CA ALA A 138 -15.98 6.70 -6.20
C ALA A 138 -15.81 5.40 -7.02
N PRO A 139 -15.98 5.43 -8.37
CA PRO A 139 -15.74 4.26 -9.23
C PRO A 139 -14.35 3.62 -9.03
N SER A 140 -13.33 4.44 -8.77
CA SER A 140 -11.97 3.97 -8.49
C SER A 140 -11.87 3.11 -7.23
N ASP A 141 -12.75 3.30 -6.23
CA ASP A 141 -12.78 2.47 -5.02
C ASP A 141 -13.19 1.02 -5.33
N TYR A 142 -14.18 0.86 -6.21
CA TYR A 142 -14.65 -0.46 -6.65
C TYR A 142 -13.59 -1.12 -7.54
N LEU A 143 -13.00 -0.36 -8.47
CA LEU A 143 -12.01 -0.88 -9.39
C LEU A 143 -10.76 -1.40 -8.69
N MET A 144 -10.25 -0.69 -7.67
CA MET A 144 -9.08 -1.15 -6.92
C MET A 144 -9.35 -2.42 -6.11
N LEU A 145 -10.53 -2.52 -5.47
CA LEU A 145 -10.91 -3.73 -4.76
C LEU A 145 -11.14 -4.91 -5.72
N LEU A 146 -11.74 -4.66 -6.88
CA LEU A 146 -11.95 -5.68 -7.90
C LEU A 146 -10.62 -6.16 -8.47
N LEU A 147 -9.69 -5.26 -8.78
CA LEU A 147 -8.34 -5.58 -9.24
C LEU A 147 -7.64 -6.53 -8.27
N LEU A 148 -7.59 -6.17 -6.98
CA LEU A 148 -6.99 -7.01 -5.93
C LEU A 148 -7.73 -8.34 -5.75
N LEU A 149 -9.06 -8.35 -5.87
CA LEU A 149 -9.86 -9.56 -5.77
C LEU A 149 -9.55 -10.53 -6.90
N VAL A 150 -9.47 -10.06 -8.16
CA VAL A 150 -9.14 -10.92 -9.31
C VAL A 150 -7.71 -11.42 -9.23
N ILE A 151 -6.75 -10.61 -8.76
CA ILE A 151 -5.38 -11.06 -8.46
C ILE A 151 -5.41 -12.17 -7.40
N GLY A 152 -6.13 -11.97 -6.30
CA GLY A 152 -6.24 -12.97 -5.23
C GLY A 152 -6.89 -14.28 -5.70
N VAL A 153 -8.01 -14.19 -6.41
CA VAL A 153 -8.74 -15.36 -6.92
C VAL A 153 -7.93 -16.12 -7.96
N SER A 154 -7.29 -15.44 -8.92
CA SER A 154 -6.40 -16.11 -9.88
C SER A 154 -5.23 -16.83 -9.19
N GLY A 155 -4.67 -16.23 -8.13
CA GLY A 155 -3.64 -16.88 -7.31
C GLY A 155 -4.14 -18.13 -6.57
N VAL A 156 -5.36 -18.09 -6.02
CA VAL A 156 -6.01 -19.24 -5.37
C VAL A 156 -6.25 -20.35 -6.39
N VAL A 157 -6.77 -20.01 -7.58
CA VAL A 157 -7.01 -20.98 -8.67
C VAL A 157 -5.72 -21.73 -9.01
N MET A 158 -4.63 -21.00 -9.26
CA MET A 158 -3.35 -21.63 -9.63
C MET A 158 -2.68 -22.43 -8.50
N THR A 159 -3.08 -22.21 -7.24
CA THR A 159 -2.44 -22.85 -6.08
C THR A 159 -3.23 -24.05 -5.54
N PHE A 160 -4.57 -24.03 -5.64
CA PHE A 160 -5.44 -24.99 -4.94
C PHE A 160 -6.41 -25.74 -5.86
N THR A 161 -6.44 -25.44 -7.16
CA THR A 161 -7.29 -26.17 -8.12
C THR A 161 -6.42 -26.99 -9.06
N SER A 162 -7.02 -27.85 -9.88
CA SER A 162 -6.30 -28.62 -10.90
C SER A 162 -5.46 -27.77 -11.88
N ASN A 163 -5.75 -26.47 -11.99
CA ASN A 163 -5.12 -25.54 -12.93
C ASN A 163 -3.80 -24.98 -12.38
N HIS A 164 -2.90 -25.86 -11.94
CA HIS A 164 -1.59 -25.48 -11.42
C HIS A 164 -0.69 -24.94 -12.54
N THR A 165 0.08 -23.90 -12.22
CA THR A 165 1.11 -23.35 -13.11
C THR A 165 2.47 -23.98 -12.82
N ASP A 166 3.33 -24.08 -13.82
CA ASP A 166 4.73 -24.49 -13.66
C ASP A 166 5.51 -23.49 -12.77
N VAL A 167 5.64 -23.85 -11.49
CA VAL A 167 6.33 -23.04 -10.47
C VAL A 167 7.83 -22.86 -10.76
N ILE A 168 8.46 -23.82 -11.45
CA ILE A 168 9.88 -23.74 -11.82
C ILE A 168 10.05 -22.64 -12.87
N MET A 169 9.18 -22.62 -13.87
CA MET A 169 9.17 -21.58 -14.90
C MET A 169 8.77 -20.21 -14.34
N VAL A 170 7.81 -20.15 -13.40
CA VAL A 170 7.51 -18.89 -12.66
C VAL A 170 8.74 -18.37 -11.94
N LYS A 171 9.46 -19.23 -11.20
CA LYS A 171 10.67 -18.83 -10.48
C LYS A 171 11.74 -18.35 -11.46
N GLY A 172 12.00 -19.10 -12.52
CA GLY A 172 13.00 -18.72 -13.54
C GLY A 172 12.70 -17.37 -14.18
N PHE A 173 11.43 -17.09 -14.49
CA PHE A 173 11.02 -15.78 -14.98
C PHE A 173 11.20 -14.69 -13.92
N ALA A 174 10.66 -14.88 -12.71
CA ALA A 174 10.63 -13.85 -11.67
C ALA A 174 12.03 -13.49 -11.13
N SER A 175 12.90 -14.47 -10.90
CA SER A 175 14.29 -14.22 -10.50
C SER A 175 15.09 -13.61 -11.65
N GLY A 176 14.84 -14.06 -12.90
CA GLY A 176 15.43 -13.53 -14.12
C GLY A 176 15.19 -12.04 -14.34
N LEU A 177 14.01 -11.52 -13.93
CA LEU A 177 13.72 -10.08 -13.95
C LEU A 177 14.66 -9.26 -13.06
N LEU A 178 15.16 -9.84 -11.95
CA LEU A 178 16.08 -9.18 -11.03
C LEU A 178 17.54 -9.38 -11.40
N SER A 179 17.91 -10.57 -11.88
CA SER A 179 19.28 -10.88 -12.31
C SER A 179 19.59 -10.40 -13.73
N PHE A 180 18.61 -9.82 -14.44
CA PHE A 180 18.69 -9.47 -15.85
C PHE A 180 19.02 -10.66 -16.77
N ASP A 181 18.64 -11.87 -16.34
CA ASP A 181 18.74 -13.12 -17.10
C ASP A 181 17.33 -13.58 -17.47
N TRP A 182 16.79 -13.06 -18.57
CA TRP A 182 15.37 -13.19 -18.88
C TRP A 182 15.01 -14.58 -19.41
N ALA A 183 14.05 -15.23 -18.73
CA ALA A 183 13.53 -16.54 -19.09
C ALA A 183 12.13 -16.48 -19.71
N ASN A 184 11.64 -17.60 -20.26
CA ASN A 184 10.24 -17.68 -20.66
C ASN A 184 9.32 -17.79 -19.45
N LEU A 185 8.13 -17.19 -19.56
CA LEU A 185 7.07 -17.33 -18.57
C LEU A 185 6.07 -18.43 -18.97
N PRO A 186 5.34 -18.99 -17.99
CA PRO A 186 4.25 -19.93 -18.25
C PRO A 186 3.09 -19.27 -19.02
N THR A 187 2.54 -19.96 -20.02
CA THR A 187 1.53 -19.39 -20.93
C THR A 187 0.08 -19.75 -20.57
N GLU A 188 -0.16 -20.36 -19.41
CA GLU A 188 -1.51 -20.68 -18.95
C GLU A 188 -2.29 -19.39 -18.66
N VAL A 189 -3.55 -19.34 -19.11
CA VAL A 189 -4.39 -18.13 -19.07
C VAL A 189 -4.49 -17.54 -17.66
N HIS A 190 -4.63 -18.37 -16.62
CA HIS A 190 -4.74 -17.91 -15.24
C HIS A 190 -3.47 -17.20 -14.76
N PHE A 191 -2.30 -17.66 -15.18
CA PHE A 191 -1.03 -17.02 -14.87
C PHE A 191 -0.88 -15.70 -15.61
N LEU A 192 -1.19 -15.68 -16.91
CA LEU A 192 -1.12 -14.46 -17.73
C LEU A 192 -2.05 -13.37 -17.19
N VAL A 193 -3.28 -13.72 -16.78
CA VAL A 193 -4.21 -12.79 -16.13
C VAL A 193 -3.64 -12.31 -14.80
N HIS A 194 -3.14 -13.22 -13.96
CA HIS A 194 -2.59 -12.87 -12.65
C HIS A 194 -1.43 -11.87 -12.76
N ILE A 195 -0.44 -12.18 -13.60
CA ILE A 195 0.77 -11.37 -13.73
C ILE A 195 0.49 -10.04 -14.45
N PHE A 196 -0.42 -10.02 -15.43
CA PHE A 196 -0.87 -8.78 -16.06
C PHE A 196 -1.50 -7.82 -15.05
N LEU A 197 -2.40 -8.33 -14.21
CA LEU A 197 -3.07 -7.53 -13.19
C LEU A 197 -2.08 -7.11 -12.09
N ALA A 198 -1.13 -7.97 -11.71
CA ALA A 198 -0.08 -7.62 -10.75
C ALA A 198 0.83 -6.49 -11.27
N PHE A 199 1.25 -6.53 -12.54
CA PHE A 199 2.05 -5.45 -13.14
C PHE A 199 1.23 -4.17 -13.36
N SER A 200 -0.06 -4.30 -13.68
CA SER A 200 -0.98 -3.16 -13.74
C SER A 200 -1.16 -2.50 -12.37
N LEU A 201 -1.26 -3.31 -11.31
CA LEU A 201 -1.31 -2.83 -9.93
C LEU A 201 -0.07 -2.03 -9.58
N LEU A 202 1.13 -2.51 -9.93
CA LEU A 202 2.39 -1.76 -9.73
C LEU A 202 2.36 -0.39 -10.41
N ALA A 203 1.96 -0.35 -11.69
CA ALA A 203 1.90 0.91 -12.44
C ALA A 203 0.88 1.92 -11.87
N ILE A 204 -0.28 1.44 -11.40
CA ILE A 204 -1.36 2.31 -10.90
C ILE A 204 -1.15 2.69 -9.42
N PHE A 205 -0.36 1.93 -8.66
CA PHE A 205 -0.13 2.15 -7.23
C PHE A 205 0.16 3.62 -6.85
N PRO A 206 1.14 4.32 -7.46
CA PRO A 206 1.54 5.67 -7.03
C PRO A 206 0.52 6.78 -7.35
N ILE A 207 -0.55 6.46 -8.08
CA ILE A 207 -1.64 7.39 -8.42
C ILE A 207 -2.98 6.98 -7.81
N SER A 208 -2.99 5.91 -7.00
CA SER A 208 -4.21 5.33 -6.45
C SER A 208 -4.37 5.59 -4.95
N LYS A 209 -5.50 5.14 -4.39
CA LYS A 209 -5.74 5.14 -2.95
C LYS A 209 -4.80 4.20 -2.16
N LEU A 210 -3.98 3.40 -2.85
CA LEU A 210 -2.95 2.56 -2.22
C LEU A 210 -1.79 3.38 -1.62
N LEU A 211 -1.68 4.68 -1.97
CA LEU A 211 -0.77 5.61 -1.33
C LEU A 211 -0.97 5.79 0.19
N HIS A 212 -2.04 5.22 0.76
CA HIS A 212 -2.18 5.14 2.21
C HIS A 212 -1.01 4.38 2.89
N VAL A 213 -0.31 3.49 2.16
CA VAL A 213 0.84 2.72 2.68
C VAL A 213 1.94 3.65 3.20
N PRO A 214 2.54 4.56 2.41
CA PRO A 214 3.44 5.58 2.97
C PRO A 214 2.67 6.71 3.67
N GLY A 215 1.49 7.08 3.16
CA GLY A 215 0.78 8.29 3.58
C GLY A 215 0.38 8.31 5.07
N ILE A 216 0.16 7.15 5.69
CA ILE A 216 -0.18 7.06 7.11
C ILE A 216 0.90 7.68 8.02
N PHE A 217 2.18 7.58 7.64
CA PHE A 217 3.31 8.10 8.42
C PHE A 217 3.47 9.61 8.33
N PHE A 218 2.92 10.22 7.27
CA PHE A 218 3.00 11.66 7.02
C PHE A 218 1.77 12.42 7.49
N SER A 219 0.75 11.74 8.01
CA SER A 219 -0.51 12.36 8.43
C SER A 219 -0.34 13.19 9.72
N PRO A 220 -0.49 14.53 9.68
CA PRO A 220 -0.29 15.40 10.84
C PRO A 220 -1.22 15.06 12.02
N THR A 221 -2.42 14.59 11.72
CA THR A 221 -3.40 14.17 12.73
C THR A 221 -2.99 12.92 13.50
N ARG A 222 -2.01 12.16 12.98
CA ARG A 222 -1.57 10.88 13.54
C ARG A 222 -0.13 10.89 14.06
N ASN A 223 0.76 11.69 13.47
CA ASN A 223 2.20 11.65 13.75
C ASN A 223 2.69 12.82 14.64
N GLN A 224 1.79 13.69 15.10
CA GLN A 224 2.14 14.81 15.98
C GLN A 224 1.90 14.49 17.47
N VAL A 225 2.78 15.02 18.32
CA VAL A 225 2.61 15.04 19.78
C VAL A 225 1.62 16.13 20.17
N ASP A 226 0.73 15.83 21.13
CA ASP A 226 -0.17 16.83 21.71
C ASP A 226 0.54 17.63 22.80
N ASN A 227 1.23 18.69 22.39
CA ASN A 227 1.89 19.63 23.29
C ASN A 227 1.61 21.09 22.91
N ALA A 228 0.50 21.35 22.22
CA ALA A 228 0.10 22.70 21.79
C ALA A 228 -0.10 23.65 22.98
N ARG A 229 -0.54 23.14 24.14
CA ARG A 229 -0.71 23.91 25.38
C ARG A 229 0.57 24.07 26.22
N LYS A 230 1.62 23.30 25.93
CA LYS A 230 2.88 23.29 26.70
C LYS A 230 4.00 24.07 26.02
N LYS A 231 3.99 24.11 24.69
CA LYS A 231 5.00 24.79 23.88
C LYS A 231 4.30 25.61 22.81
N ARG A 232 4.76 26.85 22.61
CA ARG A 232 4.36 27.66 21.46
C ARG A 232 4.96 27.04 20.19
N HIS A 233 4.10 26.66 19.26
CA HIS A 233 4.51 26.20 17.93
C HIS A 233 4.33 27.37 16.98
N ILE A 234 5.43 27.85 16.43
CA ILE A 234 5.47 28.95 15.48
C ILE A 234 6.34 28.52 14.30
N SER A 235 5.92 28.84 13.08
CA SER A 235 6.72 28.56 11.89
C SER A 235 7.96 29.47 11.86
N PRO A 236 9.06 29.06 11.20
CA PRO A 236 10.26 29.88 11.10
C PRO A 236 10.00 31.28 10.52
N TRP A 237 9.11 31.39 9.53
CA TRP A 237 8.75 32.68 8.92
C TRP A 237 8.00 33.59 9.90
N ALA A 238 7.07 33.04 10.71
CA ALA A 238 6.32 33.81 11.69
C ALA A 238 7.21 34.21 12.87
N LEU A 239 8.17 33.37 13.24
CA LEU A 239 9.18 33.70 14.25
C LEU A 239 10.07 34.85 13.78
N LYS A 240 10.51 34.83 12.51
CA LYS A 240 11.30 35.92 11.92
C LYS A 240 10.53 37.24 11.94
N GLN A 241 9.26 37.22 11.51
CA GLN A 241 8.40 38.40 11.53
C GLN A 241 8.22 38.98 12.94
N GLU A 242 8.03 38.12 13.95
CA GLU A 242 7.93 38.54 15.36
C GLU A 242 9.25 39.12 15.88
N GLN A 243 10.39 38.54 15.51
CA GLN A 243 11.73 39.04 15.88
C GLN A 243 12.03 40.40 15.25
N GLU A 244 11.56 40.63 14.02
CA GLU A 244 11.73 41.89 13.28
C GLU A 244 10.68 42.95 13.67
N GLN A 245 9.73 42.62 14.56
CA GLN A 245 8.58 43.46 14.93
C GLN A 245 7.79 43.96 13.70
N GLU A 246 7.80 43.17 12.63
CA GLU A 246 7.31 43.60 11.32
C GLU A 246 5.79 43.37 11.21
N VAL A 247 5.02 44.46 11.10
CA VAL A 247 3.56 44.42 11.00
C VAL A 247 3.13 44.43 9.53
N ARG A 248 2.92 43.25 8.96
CA ARG A 248 2.43 43.07 7.57
C ARG A 248 0.90 42.95 7.56
N LEU A 249 0.19 44.07 7.72
CA LEU A 249 -1.28 44.11 7.74
C LEU A 249 -1.92 44.19 6.34
N ASN A 250 -1.17 44.67 5.34
CA ASN A 250 -1.67 44.95 3.99
C ASN A 250 -0.95 44.15 2.87
N GLU A 251 -0.03 43.26 3.24
CA GLU A 251 0.61 42.37 2.27
C GLU A 251 -0.22 41.10 2.17
N THR A 252 -1.00 40.95 1.10
CA THR A 252 -1.57 39.65 0.75
C THR A 252 -0.41 38.67 0.52
N LEU A 253 -0.24 37.73 1.44
CA LEU A 253 0.75 36.66 1.36
C LEU A 253 0.53 35.87 0.06
N GLY A 254 1.36 36.18 -0.94
CA GLY A 254 1.50 35.39 -2.18
C GLY A 254 0.63 35.88 -3.34
N LYS A 255 1.28 36.29 -4.43
CA LYS A 255 0.78 35.86 -5.74
C LYS A 255 1.10 34.36 -5.82
N ASP A 256 0.06 33.54 -5.96
CA ASP A 256 0.24 32.15 -6.37
C ASP A 256 0.73 32.18 -7.84
N GLU A 257 2.06 32.22 -8.04
CA GLU A 257 2.70 31.91 -9.33
C GLU A 257 3.06 30.42 -9.41
#